data_AF-A0A969H8P3-F1
#
_entry.id   AF-A0A969H8P3-F1
#
_cell.length_a   1.000
_cell.length_b   1.000
_cell.length_c   1.000
_cell.angle_alpha   90.00
_cell.angle_beta   90.00
_cell.angle_gamma   90.00
#
_symmetry.space_group_name_H-M   'P 1'
#
loop_
_entity.id
_entity.type
_entity.pdbx_description
1 polymer ?
#
loop_
_entity_poly.entity_id
_entity_poly.type
_entity_poly.pdbx_seq_one_letter_code
_entity_poly.pdbx_strand_id
1 'polypeptide(L)'
;FTLDGELTGFDVEMGAALAEAMGLEVNPLNMDFNGLIPALQGGRIDFINSAMYINDERAQQVDFVPYMLVGNEIVVATGNPAGIGGREDLCGMTVAVTLGAIEEIYAREDAARCEAAGEETVEVMTLPTAQDSVLAVRQGRADAFGRVGKNGHNRIADGFDNRPVVIPNNPLQKGKLLPHQGIRSRISPAIIHRR
;
A
#
# COMPACT_ATOMS: atom_id res chain seq x y z
N PHE A 1 -10.51 0.20 -2.83
CA PHE A 1 -11.54 0.58 -1.84
C PHE A 1 -12.90 0.29 -2.42
N THR A 2 -13.95 0.19 -1.60
CA THR A 2 -15.32 0.13 -2.10
C THR A 2 -16.13 1.35 -1.66
N LEU A 3 -17.02 1.81 -2.55
CA LEU A 3 -18.07 2.78 -2.26
C LEU A 3 -19.38 2.16 -2.75
N ASP A 4 -20.38 2.07 -1.87
CA ASP A 4 -21.67 1.43 -2.16
C ASP A 4 -21.58 -0.01 -2.69
N GLY A 5 -20.51 -0.72 -2.33
CA GLY A 5 -20.25 -2.11 -2.77
C GLY A 5 -19.43 -2.23 -4.05
N GLU A 6 -19.14 -1.13 -4.74
CA GLU A 6 -18.34 -1.12 -5.98
C GLU A 6 -16.90 -0.72 -5.73
N LEU A 7 -15.95 -1.37 -6.41
CA LEU A 7 -14.54 -0.98 -6.35
C LEU A 7 -14.36 0.43 -6.91
N THR A 8 -13.64 1.27 -6.16
CA THR A 8 -13.40 2.67 -6.51
C THR A 8 -12.01 3.13 -6.05
N GLY A 9 -11.61 4.31 -6.52
CA GLY A 9 -10.35 4.98 -6.23
C GLY A 9 -9.46 5.08 -7.45
N PHE A 10 -8.30 5.72 -7.26
CA PHE A 10 -7.36 6.05 -8.33
C PHE A 10 -7.00 4.85 -9.23
N ASP A 11 -6.69 3.68 -8.66
CA ASP A 11 -6.27 2.53 -9.46
C ASP A 11 -7.42 1.99 -10.34
N VAL A 12 -8.66 2.00 -9.83
CA VAL A 12 -9.84 1.57 -10.59
C VAL A 12 -10.14 2.56 -11.72
N GLU A 13 -10.13 3.86 -11.41
CA GLU A 13 -10.36 4.92 -12.39
C GLU A 13 -9.28 4.94 -13.48
N MET A 14 -8.01 4.73 -13.10
CA MET A 14 -6.91 4.62 -14.07
C MET A 14 -7.07 3.39 -14.96
N GLY A 15 -7.44 2.24 -14.39
CA GLY A 15 -7.69 1.02 -15.15
C GLY A 15 -8.84 1.19 -16.16
N ALA A 16 -9.93 1.83 -15.74
CA ALA A 16 -11.06 2.14 -16.61
C ALA A 16 -10.67 3.08 -17.75
N ALA A 17 -9.96 4.17 -17.46
CA ALA A 17 -9.50 5.11 -18.49
C ALA A 17 -8.53 4.46 -19.49
N LEU A 18 -7.65 3.57 -19.03
CA LEU A 18 -6.74 2.82 -19.90
C LEU A 18 -7.50 1.85 -20.81
N ALA A 19 -8.47 1.12 -20.26
CA ALA A 19 -9.30 0.20 -21.03
C ALA A 19 -10.13 0.93 -22.09
N GLU A 20 -10.74 2.07 -21.73
CA GLU A 20 -11.46 2.92 -22.68
C GLU A 20 -10.56 3.40 -23.83
N ALA A 21 -9.36 3.89 -23.52
CA ALA A 21 -8.40 4.34 -24.53
C ALA A 21 -7.95 3.20 -25.49
N MET A 22 -8.04 1.94 -25.04
CA MET A 22 -7.68 0.76 -25.81
C MET A 22 -8.88 0.08 -26.49
N GLY A 23 -10.11 0.54 -26.23
CA GLY A 23 -11.33 -0.11 -26.69
C GLY A 23 -11.55 -1.49 -26.05
N LEU A 24 -11.17 -1.64 -24.78
CA LEU A 24 -11.30 -2.86 -23.98
C LEU A 24 -12.31 -2.67 -22.85
N GLU A 25 -12.80 -3.79 -22.30
CA GLU A 25 -13.56 -3.80 -21.06
C GLU A 25 -12.61 -4.03 -19.87
N VAL A 26 -12.86 -3.33 -18.76
CA VAL A 26 -12.11 -3.53 -17.51
C VAL A 26 -12.95 -4.35 -16.53
N ASN A 27 -12.33 -5.35 -15.90
CA ASN A 27 -12.91 -6.10 -14.80
C ASN A 27 -12.00 -6.02 -13.57
N PRO A 28 -12.19 -5.01 -12.69
CA PRO A 28 -11.35 -4.85 -11.52
C PRO A 28 -11.58 -6.00 -10.53
N LEU A 29 -10.49 -6.62 -10.09
CA LEU A 29 -10.52 -7.72 -9.12
C LEU A 29 -9.78 -7.31 -7.86
N ASN A 30 -10.44 -7.50 -6.71
CA ASN A 30 -9.76 -7.43 -5.42
C ASN A 30 -9.30 -8.83 -5.02
N MET A 31 -8.00 -8.99 -4.77
CA MET A 31 -7.42 -10.27 -4.37
C MET A 31 -6.21 -10.06 -3.46
N ASP A 32 -5.73 -11.15 -2.85
CA ASP A 32 -4.57 -11.14 -1.98
C ASP A 32 -3.34 -10.54 -2.68
N PHE A 33 -2.67 -9.60 -2.00
CA PHE A 33 -1.58 -8.83 -2.59
C PHE A 33 -0.39 -9.72 -3.00
N ASN A 34 -0.07 -10.73 -2.18
CA ASN A 34 0.99 -11.71 -2.46
C ASN A 34 0.66 -12.61 -3.66
N GLY A 35 -0.61 -12.73 -4.04
CA GLY A 35 -1.10 -13.55 -5.15
C GLY A 35 -1.06 -12.85 -6.51
N LEU A 36 -0.81 -11.54 -6.55
CA LEU A 36 -0.89 -10.71 -7.75
C LEU A 36 0.12 -11.15 -8.84
N ILE A 37 1.41 -11.25 -8.51
CA ILE A 37 2.45 -11.66 -9.48
C ILE A 37 2.20 -13.08 -10.01
N PRO A 38 1.95 -14.09 -9.16
CA PRO A 38 1.60 -15.42 -9.63
C PRO A 38 0.33 -15.46 -10.50
N ALA A 39 -0.66 -14.60 -10.24
CA ALA A 39 -1.86 -14.52 -11.06
C ALA A 39 -1.58 -13.93 -12.45
N LEU A 40 -0.72 -12.92 -12.53
CA LEU A 40 -0.28 -12.34 -13.80
C LEU A 40 0.50 -13.36 -14.63
N GLN A 41 1.48 -14.04 -14.02
CA GLN A 41 2.26 -15.08 -14.69
C GLN A 41 1.40 -16.27 -15.13
N GLY A 42 0.37 -16.61 -14.34
CA GLY A 42 -0.60 -17.65 -14.66
C GLY A 42 -1.67 -17.25 -15.67
N GLY A 43 -1.67 -16.00 -16.17
CA GLY A 43 -2.66 -15.49 -17.12
C GLY A 43 -4.07 -15.38 -16.56
N ARG A 44 -4.22 -15.27 -15.24
CA ARG A 44 -5.52 -15.04 -14.58
C ARG A 44 -5.92 -13.57 -14.54
N ILE A 45 -4.94 -12.68 -14.64
CA ILE A 45 -5.10 -11.22 -14.76
C ILE A 45 -4.15 -10.70 -15.84
N ASP A 46 -4.51 -9.60 -16.48
CA ASP A 46 -3.74 -9.03 -17.59
C ASP A 46 -2.74 -7.95 -17.16
N PHE A 47 -3.00 -7.28 -16.03
CA PHE A 47 -2.09 -6.31 -15.44
C PHE A 47 -2.33 -6.17 -13.93
N ILE A 48 -1.33 -5.62 -13.24
CA ILE A 48 -1.41 -5.30 -11.81
C ILE A 48 -1.42 -3.78 -11.66
N ASN A 49 -2.45 -3.26 -10.99
CA ASN A 49 -2.54 -1.85 -10.62
C ASN A 49 -2.96 -1.73 -9.15
N SER A 50 -1.97 -1.78 -8.26
CA SER A 50 -2.19 -1.89 -6.81
C SER A 50 -1.07 -1.22 -5.99
N ALA A 51 -0.48 -0.13 -6.52
CA ALA A 51 0.62 0.59 -5.90
C ALA A 51 1.81 -0.31 -5.46
N MET A 52 2.06 -1.39 -6.23
CA MET A 52 3.13 -2.34 -5.94
C MET A 52 4.49 -1.69 -6.15
N TYR A 53 5.29 -1.61 -5.08
CA TYR A 53 6.67 -1.15 -5.17
C TYR A 53 7.49 -2.02 -6.13
N ILE A 54 8.23 -1.34 -7.00
CA ILE A 54 9.23 -1.95 -7.89
C ILE A 54 10.46 -2.30 -7.05
N ASN A 55 10.88 -3.56 -7.11
CA ASN A 55 12.14 -4.03 -6.54
C ASN A 55 12.75 -5.11 -7.45
N ASP A 56 14.01 -5.49 -7.20
CA ASP A 56 14.74 -6.42 -8.06
C ASP A 56 14.08 -7.81 -8.14
N GLU A 57 13.57 -8.31 -7.02
CA GLU A 57 12.94 -9.63 -6.95
C GLU A 57 11.67 -9.70 -7.82
N ARG A 58 10.85 -8.64 -7.82
CA ARG A 58 9.64 -8.56 -8.63
C ARG A 58 9.96 -8.25 -10.09
N ALA A 59 10.94 -7.38 -10.34
CA ALA A 59 11.36 -7.02 -11.69
C ALA A 59 12.02 -8.17 -12.46
N GLN A 60 12.49 -9.21 -11.75
CA GLN A 60 12.93 -10.47 -12.36
C GLN A 60 11.75 -11.35 -12.81
N GLN A 61 10.55 -11.13 -12.28
CA GLN A 61 9.38 -11.98 -12.50
C GLN A 61 8.39 -11.39 -13.50
N VAL A 62 8.25 -10.07 -13.55
CA VAL A 62 7.29 -9.33 -14.38
C VAL A 62 7.86 -7.99 -14.83
N ASP A 63 7.36 -7.47 -15.95
CA ASP A 63 7.68 -6.12 -16.41
C ASP A 63 6.89 -5.06 -15.61
N PHE A 64 7.51 -3.90 -15.41
CA PHE A 64 6.90 -2.76 -14.72
C PHE A 64 6.82 -1.53 -15.62
N VAL A 65 5.69 -0.82 -15.55
CA VAL A 65 5.54 0.54 -16.05
C VAL A 65 5.40 1.48 -14.84
N PRO A 66 6.40 2.31 -14.52
CA PRO A 66 6.30 3.23 -13.40
C PRO A 66 5.26 4.32 -13.71
N TYR A 67 4.23 4.43 -12.87
CA TYR A 67 3.11 5.36 -13.08
C TYR A 67 2.86 6.33 -11.92
N MET A 68 3.49 6.11 -10.75
CA MET A 68 3.32 6.95 -9.57
C MET A 68 4.57 6.96 -8.70
N LEU A 69 4.86 8.12 -8.08
CA LEU A 69 5.77 8.22 -6.94
C LEU A 69 4.96 8.24 -5.65
N VAL A 70 5.31 7.34 -4.73
CA VAL A 70 4.56 7.08 -3.50
C VAL A 70 5.51 7.04 -2.29
N GLY A 71 4.95 7.29 -1.11
CA GLY A 71 5.58 7.09 0.18
C GLY A 71 4.73 6.22 1.09
N ASN A 72 5.17 6.09 2.34
CA ASN A 72 4.44 5.34 3.35
C ASN A 72 3.70 6.31 4.28
N GLU A 73 2.51 5.89 4.69
CA GLU A 73 1.61 6.64 5.54
C GLU A 73 1.10 5.71 6.64
N ILE A 74 0.79 6.29 7.79
CA ILE A 74 0.12 5.61 8.89
C ILE A 74 -1.32 6.08 8.90
N VAL A 75 -2.25 5.13 8.89
CA VAL A 75 -3.69 5.38 8.84
C VAL A 75 -4.29 5.01 10.19
N VAL A 76 -4.90 5.97 10.89
CA VAL A 76 -5.45 5.77 12.25
C VAL A 76 -6.95 6.04 12.30
N ALA A 77 -7.63 5.55 13.34
CA ALA A 77 -9.06 5.81 13.52
C ALA A 77 -9.38 7.32 13.57
N THR A 78 -10.60 7.69 13.14
CA THR A 78 -11.10 9.07 13.19
C THR A 78 -10.90 9.67 14.58
N GLY A 79 -10.36 10.89 14.64
CA GLY A 79 -10.07 11.57 15.91
C GLY A 79 -8.75 11.14 16.58
N ASN A 80 -8.05 10.14 16.02
CA ASN A 80 -6.76 9.65 16.50
C ASN A 80 -6.75 9.37 18.02
N PRO A 81 -7.58 8.44 18.51
CA PRO A 81 -7.72 8.18 19.95
C PRO A 81 -6.43 7.69 20.61
N ALA A 82 -5.55 7.02 19.84
CA ALA A 82 -4.26 6.54 20.30
C ALA A 82 -3.16 7.62 20.30
N GLY A 83 -3.44 8.83 19.78
CA GLY A 83 -2.49 9.94 19.77
C GLY A 83 -1.26 9.71 18.88
N ILE A 84 -1.33 8.79 17.91
CA ILE A 84 -0.21 8.43 17.04
C ILE A 84 0.11 9.63 16.13
N GLY A 85 1.33 10.12 16.16
CA GLY A 85 1.85 11.20 15.31
C GLY A 85 2.94 10.76 14.34
N GLY A 86 3.53 9.58 14.56
CA GLY A 86 4.57 9.03 13.72
C GLY A 86 4.93 7.58 14.07
N ARG A 87 6.07 7.10 13.56
CA ARG A 87 6.54 5.72 13.84
C ARG A 87 6.96 5.56 15.29
N GLU A 88 7.46 6.63 15.89
CA GLU A 88 7.90 6.72 17.28
C GLU A 88 6.78 6.37 18.27
N ASP A 89 5.52 6.63 17.90
CA ASP A 89 4.36 6.36 18.77
C ASP A 89 3.76 4.95 18.58
N LEU A 90 4.43 4.07 17.82
CA LEU A 90 3.90 2.74 17.49
C LEU A 90 4.24 1.65 18.52
N CYS A 91 5.21 1.88 19.41
CA CYS A 91 5.56 0.87 20.42
C CYS A 91 4.36 0.59 21.35
N GLY A 92 4.05 -0.70 21.56
CA GLY A 92 2.86 -1.15 22.27
C GLY A 92 1.55 -1.06 21.49
N MET A 93 1.57 -0.62 20.23
CA MET A 93 0.37 -0.53 19.38
C MET A 93 0.20 -1.77 18.51
N THR A 94 -1.04 -2.03 18.12
CA THR A 94 -1.37 -3.00 17.08
C THR A 94 -1.41 -2.32 15.71
N VAL A 95 -0.51 -2.71 14.81
CA VAL A 95 -0.40 -2.14 13.46
C VAL A 95 -0.83 -3.18 12.42
N ALA A 96 -1.94 -2.90 11.75
CA ALA A 96 -2.38 -3.67 10.59
C ALA A 96 -1.48 -3.39 9.39
N VAL A 97 -1.16 -4.43 8.63
CA VAL A 97 -0.37 -4.36 7.39
C VAL A 97 -0.91 -5.37 6.37
N THR A 98 -0.59 -5.16 5.10
CA THR A 98 -0.94 -6.09 4.03
C THR A 98 0.21 -7.08 3.78
N LEU A 99 -0.11 -8.37 3.73
CA LEU A 99 0.85 -9.45 3.53
C LEU A 99 1.67 -9.27 2.24
N GLY A 100 2.99 -9.24 2.38
CA GLY A 100 3.91 -9.07 1.24
C GLY A 100 4.00 -7.65 0.69
N ALA A 101 3.32 -6.69 1.33
CA ALA A 101 3.50 -5.27 1.05
C ALA A 101 4.73 -4.72 1.79
N ILE A 102 5.19 -3.53 1.40
CA ILE A 102 6.43 -2.96 1.98
C ILE A 102 6.23 -2.56 3.45
N GLU A 103 5.01 -2.23 3.82
CA GLU A 103 4.60 -1.77 5.14
C GLU A 103 4.69 -2.88 6.19
N GLU A 104 4.58 -4.14 5.77
CA GLU A 104 4.87 -5.27 6.65
C GLU A 104 6.33 -5.29 7.10
N ILE A 105 7.26 -4.99 6.18
CA ILE A 105 8.68 -4.88 6.51
C ILE A 105 8.90 -3.74 7.51
N TYR A 106 8.32 -2.57 7.24
CA TYR A 106 8.47 -1.41 8.12
C TYR A 106 7.86 -1.63 9.51
N ALA A 107 6.69 -2.27 9.61
CA ALA A 107 6.09 -2.58 10.90
C ALA A 107 6.92 -3.58 11.71
N ARG A 108 7.57 -4.56 11.04
CA ARG A 108 8.51 -5.49 11.70
C ARG A 108 9.80 -4.80 12.14
N GLU A 109 10.31 -3.85 11.36
CA GLU A 109 11.43 -2.99 11.77
C GLU A 109 11.07 -2.14 13.00
N ASP A 110 9.83 -1.61 13.05
CA ASP A 110 9.34 -0.87 14.20
C ASP A 110 9.23 -1.77 15.44
N ALA A 111 8.71 -3.00 15.29
CA ALA A 111 8.68 -4.00 16.36
C ALA A 111 10.07 -4.28 16.95
N ALA A 112 11.05 -4.50 16.08
CA ALA A 112 12.44 -4.74 16.48
C ALA A 112 13.09 -3.51 17.13
N ARG A 113 12.76 -2.29 16.65
CA ARG A 113 13.22 -1.04 17.28
C ARG A 113 12.67 -0.91 18.70
N CYS A 114 11.38 -1.15 18.91
CA CYS A 114 10.76 -1.08 20.23
C CYS A 114 11.37 -2.11 21.20
N GLU A 115 11.57 -3.34 20.73
CA GLU A 115 12.24 -4.39 21.53
C GLU A 115 13.67 -3.99 21.92
N ALA A 116 14.45 -3.46 20.98
CA ALA A 116 15.81 -2.99 21.24
C ALA A 116 15.87 -1.79 22.21
N ALA A 117 14.80 -0.99 22.28
CA ALA A 117 14.64 0.10 23.23
C ALA A 117 14.16 -0.37 24.63
N GLY A 118 13.78 -1.64 24.78
CA GLY A 118 13.18 -2.17 26.00
C GLY A 118 11.73 -1.73 26.22
N GLU A 119 11.06 -1.29 25.17
CA GLU A 119 9.65 -0.89 25.17
C GLU A 119 8.75 -2.09 24.78
N GLU A 120 7.44 -1.94 24.97
CA GLU A 120 6.48 -2.91 24.45
C GLU A 120 6.56 -2.94 22.91
N THR A 121 6.61 -4.15 22.34
CA THR A 121 6.79 -4.30 20.89
C THR A 121 5.52 -3.92 20.12
N VAL A 122 5.67 -3.71 18.81
CA VAL A 122 4.54 -3.52 17.89
C VAL A 122 3.89 -4.87 17.63
N GLU A 123 2.59 -4.99 17.85
CA GLU A 123 1.82 -6.15 17.39
C GLU A 123 1.52 -5.99 15.89
N VAL A 124 2.21 -6.76 15.04
CA VAL A 124 2.03 -6.69 13.58
C VAL A 124 0.86 -7.59 13.15
N MET A 125 -0.28 -6.97 12.84
CA MET A 125 -1.47 -7.65 12.31
C MET A 125 -1.40 -7.75 10.78
N THR A 126 -0.85 -8.85 10.28
CA THR A 126 -0.75 -9.11 8.83
C THR A 126 -2.08 -9.62 8.26
N LEU A 127 -2.59 -8.97 7.21
CA LEU A 127 -3.87 -9.27 6.57
C LEU A 127 -3.73 -9.45 5.04
N PRO A 128 -4.64 -10.19 4.37
CA PRO A 128 -4.47 -10.52 2.96
C PRO A 128 -4.59 -9.32 2.00
N THR A 129 -5.46 -8.36 2.32
CA THR A 129 -5.72 -7.19 1.48
C THR A 129 -5.63 -5.88 2.27
N ALA A 130 -5.36 -4.77 1.56
CA ALA A 130 -5.40 -3.44 2.16
C ALA A 130 -6.80 -3.05 2.69
N GLN A 131 -7.87 -3.57 2.06
CA GLN A 131 -9.24 -3.39 2.54
C GLN A 131 -9.43 -4.02 3.92
N ASP A 132 -8.90 -5.22 4.14
CA ASP A 132 -8.97 -5.89 5.44
C ASP A 132 -8.20 -5.10 6.51
N SER A 133 -7.02 -4.57 6.16
CA SER A 133 -6.22 -3.76 7.08
C SER A 133 -6.91 -2.46 7.49
N VAL A 134 -7.55 -1.75 6.55
CA VAL A 134 -8.35 -0.56 6.87
C VAL A 134 -9.58 -0.94 7.71
N LEU A 135 -10.21 -2.07 7.42
CA LEU A 135 -11.36 -2.56 8.19
C LEU A 135 -10.97 -2.90 9.63
N ALA A 136 -9.78 -3.47 9.86
CA ALA A 136 -9.27 -3.74 11.20
C ALA A 136 -9.15 -2.45 12.04
N VAL A 137 -8.64 -1.36 11.45
CA VAL A 137 -8.59 -0.05 12.12
C VAL A 137 -10.00 0.49 12.39
N ARG A 138 -10.90 0.41 11.40
CA ARG A 138 -12.29 0.86 11.57
C ARG A 138 -13.05 0.11 12.66
N GLN A 139 -12.72 -1.17 12.87
CA GLN A 139 -13.33 -2.03 13.87
C GLN A 139 -12.65 -1.94 15.24
N GLY A 140 -11.58 -1.14 15.38
CA GLY A 140 -10.79 -1.05 16.61
C GLY A 140 -9.99 -2.32 16.94
N ARG A 141 -9.76 -3.17 15.93
CA ARG A 141 -8.88 -4.35 16.05
C ARG A 141 -7.40 -4.02 15.90
N ALA A 142 -7.10 -2.89 15.27
CA ALA A 142 -5.76 -2.33 15.13
C ALA A 142 -5.83 -0.82 15.41
N ASP A 143 -4.78 -0.27 16.01
CA ASP A 143 -4.66 1.16 16.32
C ASP A 143 -4.28 1.96 15.07
N ALA A 144 -3.51 1.32 14.18
CA ALA A 144 -3.01 1.91 12.95
C ALA A 144 -2.96 0.90 11.80
N PHE A 145 -2.91 1.42 10.57
CA PHE A 145 -2.65 0.67 9.34
C PHE A 145 -1.51 1.34 8.56
N GLY A 146 -0.44 0.58 8.27
CA GLY A 146 0.63 1.04 7.39
C GLY A 146 0.21 0.93 5.92
N ARG A 147 0.24 2.04 5.18
CA ARG A 147 -0.24 2.11 3.78
C ARG A 147 0.73 2.86 2.85
N VAL A 148 0.81 2.45 1.60
CA VAL A 148 1.34 3.23 0.48
C VAL A 148 0.38 4.38 0.10
N GLY A 149 0.89 5.61 0.07
CA GLY A 149 0.15 6.80 -0.32
C GLY A 149 0.98 7.83 -1.09
N LYS A 150 0.35 8.92 -1.55
CA LYS A 150 1.03 9.95 -2.36
C LYS A 150 1.78 10.93 -1.44
N ASN A 151 3.10 10.95 -1.56
CA ASN A 151 3.95 11.94 -0.88
C ASN A 151 3.42 13.37 -1.07
N GLY A 152 3.17 14.09 0.02
CA GLY A 152 3.08 15.56 0.01
C GLY A 152 1.70 16.20 0.05
N HIS A 153 0.62 15.45 0.29
CA HIS A 153 -0.66 16.08 0.67
C HIS A 153 -1.13 15.52 2.00
N ASN A 154 -0.88 16.29 3.08
CA ASN A 154 -1.68 16.23 4.30
C ASN A 154 -3.15 16.35 3.91
N ARG A 155 -3.81 15.22 3.72
CA ARG A 155 -5.24 15.14 3.87
C ARG A 155 -5.48 14.48 5.21
N ILE A 156 -5.55 15.32 6.24
CA ILE A 156 -6.64 15.14 7.18
C ILE A 156 -7.87 15.03 6.27
N ALA A 157 -8.59 13.90 6.32
CA ALA A 157 -9.86 13.78 5.66
C ALA A 157 -10.85 14.70 6.40
N ASP A 158 -10.66 16.02 6.25
CA ASP A 158 -11.60 17.01 6.70
C ASP A 158 -12.86 16.82 5.87
N GLY A 159 -13.91 16.39 6.54
CA GLY A 159 -15.27 16.81 6.20
C GLY A 159 -16.18 15.82 5.49
N PHE A 160 -15.80 14.57 5.20
CA PHE A 160 -16.77 13.59 4.68
C PHE A 160 -16.52 12.18 5.23
N ASP A 161 -17.36 11.83 6.21
CA ASP A 161 -17.81 10.47 6.49
C ASP A 161 -16.79 9.49 7.12
N ASN A 162 -16.48 9.70 8.40
CA ASN A 162 -15.92 8.69 9.31
C ASN A 162 -14.68 7.91 8.79
N ARG A 163 -13.84 8.55 7.96
CA ARG A 163 -12.66 7.92 7.35
C ARG A 163 -11.43 8.09 8.24
N PRO A 164 -10.54 7.08 8.25
CA PRO A 164 -9.33 7.12 9.06
C PRO A 164 -8.38 8.27 8.62
N VAL A 165 -7.65 8.81 9.59
CA VAL A 165 -6.72 9.94 9.44
C VAL A 165 -5.38 9.42 8.88
N VAL A 166 -4.82 10.13 7.91
CA VAL A 166 -3.54 9.80 7.28
C VAL A 166 -2.43 10.65 7.91
N ILE A 167 -1.43 10.00 8.46
CA ILE A 167 -0.23 10.60 9.04
C ILE A 167 0.93 10.30 8.09
N PRO A 168 1.58 11.33 7.52
CA PRO A 168 2.72 11.11 6.66
C PRO A 168 3.89 10.58 7.49
N ASN A 169 4.43 9.43 7.08
CA ASN A 169 5.60 8.85 7.70
C ASN A 169 6.79 9.06 6.78
N ASN A 170 7.54 10.15 6.98
CA ASN A 170 8.67 10.45 6.11
C ASN A 170 9.84 11.09 6.86
N PRO A 171 11.00 10.43 6.88
CA PRO A 171 12.25 11.08 6.58
C PRO A 171 12.46 10.96 5.06
N LEU A 172 12.23 12.03 4.31
CA LEU A 172 13.07 12.26 3.15
C LEU A 172 14.46 12.43 3.75
N GLN A 173 15.22 11.34 3.90
CA GLN A 173 16.66 11.46 4.06
C GLN A 173 17.11 12.24 2.83
N LYS A 174 17.43 13.53 3.06
CA LYS A 174 18.07 14.45 2.12
C LYS A 174 18.88 13.67 1.08
N GLY A 175 18.30 13.43 -0.10
CA GLY A 175 19.00 12.90 -1.26
C GLY A 175 19.45 11.43 -1.25
N LYS A 176 18.90 10.52 -0.45
CA LYS A 176 19.20 9.07 -0.59
C LYS A 176 17.93 8.26 -0.85
N LEU A 177 17.79 7.75 -2.08
CA LEU A 177 16.93 6.60 -2.36
C LEU A 177 17.35 5.46 -1.43
N LEU A 178 16.39 4.81 -0.80
CA LEU A 178 16.61 3.52 -0.12
C LEU A 178 17.28 2.55 -1.10
N PRO A 179 18.16 1.64 -0.66
CA PRO A 179 18.90 0.74 -1.56
C PRO A 179 17.99 -0.08 -2.49
N HIS A 180 16.73 -0.31 -2.11
CA HIS A 180 15.74 -1.02 -2.92
C HIS A 180 15.03 -0.17 -3.99
N GLN A 181 15.25 1.15 -4.04
CA GLN A 181 14.64 2.04 -5.04
C GLN A 181 15.61 2.44 -6.16
N GLY A 182 16.86 1.99 -6.11
CA GLY A 182 17.90 2.32 -7.09
C GLY A 182 17.90 1.45 -8.33
N ILE A 183 16.79 1.35 -9.09
CA ILE A 183 16.78 0.59 -10.36
C ILE A 183 16.70 1.56 -11.53
N ARG A 184 17.78 1.61 -12.30
CA ARG A 184 17.83 2.25 -13.63
C ARG A 184 16.83 1.55 -14.54
N SER A 185 15.84 2.30 -15.03
CA SER A 185 14.84 1.84 -15.99
C SER A 185 15.53 1.20 -17.21
N ARG A 186 15.37 -0.12 -17.40
CA ARG A 186 15.39 -0.71 -18.75
C ARG A 186 13.96 -0.74 -19.22
N ILE A 187 13.68 0.02 -20.27
CA ILE A 187 12.41 -0.02 -20.98
C ILE A 187 12.40 -1.36 -21.74
N SER A 188 11.73 -2.37 -21.21
CA SER A 188 11.33 -3.54 -22.00
C SER A 188 9.96 -3.25 -22.64
N PRO A 189 9.77 -3.49 -23.95
CA PRO A 189 8.48 -3.31 -24.58
C PRO A 189 7.50 -4.36 -24.05
N ALA A 190 6.48 -3.92 -23.32
CA ALA A 190 5.39 -4.78 -22.86
C ALA A 190 4.65 -5.37 -24.07
N ILE A 191 4.69 -6.70 -24.21
CA ILE A 191 3.92 -7.43 -25.22
C ILE A 191 2.51 -7.64 -24.67
N ILE A 192 1.56 -6.85 -25.17
CA ILE A 192 0.13 -7.05 -24.95
C ILE A 192 -0.31 -8.24 -25.82
N HIS A 193 -0.62 -9.39 -25.22
CA HIS A 193 -1.36 -10.44 -25.93
C HIS A 193 -2.85 -10.10 -25.91
N ARG A 194 -3.40 -9.79 -27.09
CA ARG A 194 -4.85 -9.75 -27.32
C ARG A 194 -5.43 -11.16 -27.30
N ARG A 195 -6.60 -11.33 -26.70
CA ARG A 195 -7.65 -12.18 -27.27
C ARG A 195 -8.89 -11.33 -27.50
#